data_AF-A0A2V8UI88-F1
#
_entry.id   AF-A0A2V8UI88-F1
#
_cell.length_a   1.000
_cell.length_b   1.000
_cell.length_c   1.000
_cell.angle_alpha   90.00
_cell.angle_beta   90.00
_cell.angle_gamma   90.00
#
_symmetry.space_group_name_H-M   'P 1'
#
loop_
_entity.id
_entity.type
_entity.pdbx_description
1 polymer ?
#
loop_
_entity_poly.entity_id
_entity_poly.type
_entity_poly.pdbx_seq_one_letter_code
_entity_poly.pdbx_strand_id
1 'polypeptide(L)'
;MPVGLHDYRLRTPRGTHVGVFQVGSLPRLSEVEPNNDLKHAQDITLPAMIDGIVESDDYDVFRFHAEAGETLIFDVMATRAGSRLDSTITILDERGVELEYIVGIHRRLLHSQRSLPVLPSEEDRQLFRSCGRRL
;
A
#
# COMPACT_ATOMS: atom_id res chain seq x y z
N MET A 1 -11.59 13.54 -14.96
CA MET A 1 -12.64 12.98 -14.07
C MET A 1 -12.49 13.57 -12.68
N PRO A 2 -13.57 13.69 -11.88
CA PRO A 2 -13.46 13.94 -10.45
C PRO A 2 -12.69 12.83 -9.73
N VAL A 3 -12.03 13.16 -8.63
CA VAL A 3 -11.37 12.19 -7.73
C VAL A 3 -12.43 11.32 -7.05
N GLY A 4 -12.19 10.01 -6.93
CA GLY A 4 -13.10 9.06 -6.27
C GLY A 4 -13.29 7.75 -7.04
N LEU A 5 -14.22 6.92 -6.55
CA LEU A 5 -14.62 5.67 -7.18
C LEU A 5 -15.72 5.94 -8.22
N HIS A 6 -15.58 5.40 -9.43
CA HIS A 6 -16.54 5.51 -10.52
C HIS A 6 -16.93 4.12 -11.02
N ASP A 7 -18.18 3.91 -11.44
CA ASP A 7 -18.59 2.70 -12.14
C ASP A 7 -18.38 2.81 -13.66
N TYR A 8 -18.23 1.66 -14.33
CA TYR A 8 -18.29 1.57 -15.77
C TYR A 8 -19.12 0.36 -16.19
N ARG A 9 -19.88 0.50 -17.28
CA ARG A 9 -20.81 -0.53 -17.77
C ARG A 9 -20.44 -0.99 -19.17
N LEU A 10 -19.74 -2.11 -19.27
CA LEU A 10 -19.43 -2.75 -20.54
C LEU A 10 -20.65 -3.56 -21.02
N ARG A 11 -21.21 -3.17 -22.17
CA ARG A 11 -22.32 -3.89 -22.82
C ARG A 11 -21.78 -4.69 -24.01
N THR A 12 -22.18 -5.95 -24.11
CA THR A 12 -21.81 -6.86 -25.20
C THR A 12 -23.03 -7.67 -25.67
N PRO A 13 -23.00 -8.31 -26.85
CA PRO A 13 -24.04 -9.25 -27.26
C PRO A 13 -24.20 -10.47 -26.35
N ARG A 14 -23.23 -10.75 -25.46
CA ARG A 14 -23.26 -11.85 -24.48
C ARG A 14 -23.74 -11.42 -23.09
N GLY A 15 -24.04 -10.14 -22.88
CA GLY A 15 -24.49 -9.61 -21.59
C GLY A 15 -23.86 -8.27 -21.22
N THR A 16 -24.19 -7.80 -20.02
CA THR A 16 -23.67 -6.54 -19.44
C THR A 16 -22.81 -6.84 -18.22
N HIS A 17 -21.62 -6.27 -18.18
CA HIS A 17 -20.75 -6.24 -17.00
C HIS A 17 -20.76 -4.83 -16.38
N VAL A 18 -20.68 -4.75 -15.06
CA VAL A 18 -20.43 -3.49 -14.33
C VAL A 18 -19.15 -3.70 -13.53
N GLY A 19 -18.16 -2.85 -13.76
CA GLY A 19 -16.94 -2.78 -12.95
C GLY A 19 -16.78 -1.40 -12.32
N VAL A 20 -15.73 -1.24 -11.52
CA VAL A 20 -15.37 0.04 -10.88
C VAL A 20 -13.93 0.41 -11.20
N PHE A 21 -13.60 1.70 -11.09
CA PHE A 21 -12.23 2.21 -11.16
C PHE A 21 -12.06 3.42 -10.24
N GLN A 22 -10.85 3.56 -9.68
CA GLN A 22 -10.50 4.65 -8.77
C GLN A 22 -9.74 5.76 -9.51
N VAL A 23 -10.25 6.98 -9.47
CA VAL A 23 -9.53 8.18 -9.91
C VAL A 23 -8.83 8.77 -8.69
N GLY A 24 -7.53 8.50 -8.56
CA GLY A 24 -6.65 9.10 -7.56
C GLY A 24 -6.16 10.50 -7.94
N SER A 25 -5.67 11.25 -6.95
CA SER A 25 -5.07 12.58 -7.10
C SER A 25 -3.57 12.65 -6.80
N LEU A 26 -2.96 11.52 -6.44
CA LEU A 26 -1.54 11.43 -6.10
C LEU A 26 -0.70 11.07 -7.34
N PRO A 27 0.61 11.40 -7.34
CA PRO A 27 1.58 10.82 -8.27
C PRO A 27 1.42 9.29 -8.34
N ARG A 28 1.27 8.76 -9.56
CA ARG A 28 1.11 7.33 -9.82
C ARG A 28 2.46 6.69 -10.11
N LEU A 29 2.73 5.60 -9.42
CA LEU A 29 3.82 4.65 -9.68
C LEU A 29 3.21 3.31 -10.09
N SER A 30 3.96 2.50 -10.81
CA SER A 30 3.72 1.05 -10.89
C SER A 30 4.73 0.32 -10.01
N GLU A 31 4.36 -0.88 -9.56
CA GLU A 31 5.33 -1.85 -9.05
C GLU A 31 6.42 -2.17 -10.10
N VAL A 32 7.57 -2.64 -9.61
CA VAL A 32 8.68 -3.13 -10.44
C VAL A 32 9.24 -4.38 -9.78
N GLU A 33 9.08 -5.53 -10.44
CA GLU A 33 9.64 -6.80 -9.97
C GLU A 33 11.09 -7.02 -10.42
N PRO A 34 11.91 -7.76 -9.65
CA PRO A 34 11.59 -8.34 -8.34
C PRO A 34 11.70 -7.30 -7.21
N ASN A 35 10.73 -7.23 -6.29
CA ASN A 35 10.85 -6.47 -5.04
C ASN A 35 10.52 -7.28 -3.77
N ASN A 36 10.44 -8.61 -3.89
CA ASN A 36 9.83 -9.55 -2.93
C ASN A 36 10.52 -9.67 -1.54
N ASP A 37 11.60 -8.90 -1.29
CA ASP A 37 12.29 -8.82 0.00
C ASP A 37 12.98 -7.47 0.24
N LEU A 38 13.40 -7.20 1.49
CA LEU A 38 13.95 -5.91 1.96
C LEU A 38 15.19 -5.42 1.19
N LYS A 39 15.94 -6.31 0.53
CA LYS A 39 17.10 -5.96 -0.29
C LYS A 39 16.70 -5.48 -1.68
N HIS A 40 15.60 -6.01 -2.21
CA HIS A 40 15.08 -5.69 -3.54
C HIS A 40 13.93 -4.66 -3.48
N ALA A 41 13.50 -4.26 -2.28
CA ALA A 41 12.42 -3.31 -2.03
C ALA A 41 12.52 -2.03 -2.88
N GLN A 42 11.44 -1.70 -3.57
CA GLN A 42 11.34 -0.59 -4.51
C GLN A 42 11.29 0.75 -3.77
N ASP A 43 12.18 1.68 -4.14
CA ASP A 43 12.20 3.04 -3.58
C ASP A 43 11.04 3.88 -4.12
N ILE A 44 10.32 4.56 -3.22
CA ILE A 44 9.18 5.44 -3.56
C ILE A 44 9.28 6.79 -2.83
N THR A 45 8.89 7.87 -3.52
CA THR A 45 8.72 9.20 -2.90
C THR A 45 7.26 9.40 -2.50
N LEU A 46 6.98 9.71 -1.24
CA LEU A 46 5.64 10.06 -0.78
C LEU A 46 5.30 11.54 -1.06
N PRO A 47 4.02 11.89 -1.24
CA PRO A 47 2.84 11.01 -1.30
C PRO A 47 2.70 10.34 -2.68
N ALA A 48 2.34 9.05 -2.69
CA ALA A 48 2.21 8.24 -3.90
C ALA A 48 0.92 7.41 -3.94
N MET A 49 0.52 7.02 -5.16
CA MET A 49 -0.41 5.95 -5.44
C MET A 49 0.34 4.87 -6.24
N ILE A 50 0.33 3.64 -5.75
CA ILE A 50 1.01 2.50 -6.38
C ILE A 50 -0.07 1.60 -6.98
N ASP A 51 0.04 1.30 -8.28
CA ASP A 51 -0.76 0.28 -8.94
C ASP A 51 0.09 -1.01 -9.06
N GLY A 52 -0.43 -2.15 -8.58
CA GLY A 52 0.30 -3.42 -8.53
C GLY A 52 -0.58 -4.70 -8.39
N ILE A 53 0.05 -5.88 -8.43
CA ILE A 53 -0.55 -7.21 -8.58
C ILE A 53 0.17 -8.28 -7.73
N VAL A 54 -0.12 -8.33 -6.42
CA VAL A 54 0.29 -9.43 -5.52
C VAL A 54 -0.12 -10.81 -6.09
N GLU A 55 0.85 -11.69 -6.37
CA GLU A 55 0.61 -13.08 -6.77
C GLU A 55 0.33 -14.00 -5.54
N SER A 56 0.42 -15.33 -5.68
CA SER A 56 0.34 -16.26 -4.54
C SER A 56 1.73 -16.48 -3.94
N ASP A 57 1.85 -16.39 -2.61
CA ASP A 57 3.11 -16.52 -1.86
C ASP A 57 4.12 -15.37 -2.13
N ASP A 58 3.60 -14.22 -2.55
CA ASP A 58 4.35 -13.00 -2.88
C ASP A 58 4.23 -11.91 -1.80
N TYR A 59 5.16 -10.95 -1.82
CA TYR A 59 5.29 -9.86 -0.86
C TYR A 59 5.80 -8.57 -1.51
N ASP A 60 4.90 -7.68 -1.94
CA ASP A 60 5.31 -6.36 -2.45
C ASP A 60 6.03 -5.56 -1.33
N VAL A 61 7.29 -5.14 -1.55
CA VAL A 61 8.10 -4.41 -0.56
C VAL A 61 8.52 -3.04 -1.10
N PHE A 62 8.17 -1.98 -0.36
CA PHE A 62 8.44 -0.59 -0.75
C PHE A 62 9.20 0.19 0.32
N ARG A 63 10.19 0.99 -0.08
CA ARG A 63 11.04 1.82 0.79
C ARG A 63 10.66 3.29 0.64
N PHE A 64 10.43 3.99 1.76
CA PHE A 64 10.03 5.40 1.76
C PHE A 64 10.54 6.13 3.01
N HIS A 65 10.98 7.38 2.84
CA HIS A 65 11.38 8.26 3.94
C HIS A 65 10.16 8.73 4.77
N ALA A 66 10.35 8.91 6.08
CA ALA A 66 9.35 9.43 7.01
C ALA A 66 9.98 10.12 8.24
N GLU A 67 9.54 11.32 8.58
CA GLU A 67 10.07 12.13 9.68
C GLU A 67 9.37 11.91 11.03
N ALA A 68 10.01 12.36 12.10
CA ALA A 68 9.53 12.13 13.46
C ALA A 68 8.38 13.08 13.81
N GLY A 69 7.16 12.55 13.87
CA GLY A 69 5.93 13.32 14.13
C GLY A 69 5.02 13.47 12.91
N GLU A 70 5.44 13.00 11.73
CA GLU A 70 4.55 12.89 10.58
C GLU A 70 3.41 11.90 10.86
N THR A 71 2.26 12.12 10.20
CA THR A 71 1.11 11.22 10.23
C THR A 71 0.85 10.70 8.82
N LEU A 72 1.35 9.49 8.54
CA LEU A 72 1.10 8.81 7.27
C LEU A 72 -0.25 8.08 7.29
N ILE A 73 -0.83 7.91 6.10
CA ILE A 73 -2.09 7.20 5.87
C ILE A 73 -1.89 6.23 4.71
N PHE A 74 -2.03 4.94 4.99
CA PHE A 74 -2.04 3.87 3.99
C PHE A 74 -3.50 3.43 3.74
N ASP A 75 -3.88 3.18 2.48
CA ASP A 75 -5.28 2.95 2.07
C ASP A 75 -5.35 2.03 0.82
N VAL A 76 -5.35 0.70 1.03
CA VAL A 76 -5.22 -0.29 -0.07
C VAL A 76 -6.55 -0.57 -0.76
N MET A 77 -6.65 -0.29 -2.06
CA MET A 77 -7.87 -0.46 -2.86
C MET A 77 -8.06 -1.89 -3.42
N ALA A 78 -7.80 -2.92 -2.60
CA ALA A 78 -7.93 -4.33 -3.01
C ALA A 78 -9.39 -4.75 -3.27
N THR A 79 -10.10 -5.25 -2.25
CA THR A 79 -11.48 -5.76 -2.41
C THR A 79 -12.46 -4.69 -2.90
N ARG A 80 -12.20 -3.41 -2.59
CA ARG A 80 -12.98 -2.24 -3.06
C ARG A 80 -12.90 -2.00 -4.57
N ALA A 81 -11.84 -2.45 -5.23
CA ALA A 81 -11.72 -2.42 -6.70
C ALA A 81 -12.18 -3.74 -7.36
N GLY A 82 -12.68 -4.71 -6.59
CA GLY A 82 -13.08 -6.04 -7.09
C GLY A 82 -11.98 -7.12 -7.04
N SER A 83 -10.82 -6.85 -6.41
CA SER A 83 -9.81 -7.89 -6.18
C SER A 83 -10.28 -8.92 -5.14
N ARG A 84 -9.76 -10.15 -5.23
CA ARG A 84 -9.92 -11.21 -4.21
C ARG A 84 -8.87 -11.14 -3.09
N LEU A 85 -7.94 -10.20 -3.17
CA LEU A 85 -6.91 -9.98 -2.16
C LEU A 85 -7.53 -9.47 -0.84
N ASP A 86 -7.39 -10.25 0.23
CA ASP A 86 -7.48 -9.75 1.60
C ASP A 86 -6.11 -9.16 1.97
N SER A 87 -6.02 -7.83 1.87
CA SER A 87 -4.76 -7.09 1.96
C SER A 87 -4.37 -6.83 3.41
N THR A 88 -3.14 -7.20 3.77
CA THR A 88 -2.49 -6.79 5.02
C THR A 88 -1.34 -5.84 4.73
N ILE A 89 -0.96 -5.01 5.70
CA ILE A 89 0.22 -4.14 5.65
C ILE A 89 1.02 -4.33 6.93
N THR A 90 2.32 -4.58 6.80
CA THR A 90 3.29 -4.45 7.89
C THR A 90 4.18 -3.24 7.64
N ILE A 91 4.31 -2.37 8.63
CA ILE A 91 5.35 -1.34 8.66
C ILE A 91 6.53 -1.88 9.45
N LEU A 92 7.71 -1.85 8.82
CA LEU A 92 8.98 -2.30 9.38
C LEU A 92 9.89 -1.09 9.65
N ASP A 93 10.97 -1.29 10.40
CA ASP A 93 12.12 -0.37 10.42
C ASP A 93 13.20 -0.75 9.39
N GLU A 94 14.31 0.01 9.37
CA GLU A 94 15.52 -0.25 8.56
C GLU A 94 16.12 -1.67 8.75
N ARG A 95 15.83 -2.33 9.87
CA ARG A 95 16.37 -3.64 10.30
C ARG A 95 15.41 -4.78 10.02
N GLY A 96 14.20 -4.47 9.52
CA GLY A 96 13.13 -5.42 9.30
C GLY A 96 12.34 -5.78 10.56
N VAL A 97 12.44 -4.99 11.64
CA VAL A 97 11.64 -5.16 12.86
C VAL A 97 10.25 -4.56 12.65
N GLU A 98 9.19 -5.29 13.03
CA GLU A 98 7.81 -4.81 12.94
C GLU A 98 7.53 -3.66 13.91
N LEU A 99 7.05 -2.54 13.36
CA LEU A 99 6.60 -1.37 14.11
C LEU A 99 5.08 -1.34 14.28
N GLU A 100 4.33 -1.80 13.26
CA GLU A 100 2.87 -1.79 13.23
C GLU A 100 2.36 -2.81 12.18
N TYR A 101 1.29 -3.54 12.50
CA TYR A 101 0.62 -4.47 11.58
C TYR A 101 -0.86 -4.11 11.42
N ILE A 102 -1.30 -3.96 10.18
CA ILE A 102 -2.62 -3.48 9.78
C ILE A 102 -3.31 -4.56 8.94
N VAL A 103 -4.48 -5.00 9.39
CA VAL A 103 -5.32 -5.98 8.69
C VAL A 103 -6.51 -5.31 8.00
N GLY A 104 -6.72 -5.62 6.72
CA GLY A 104 -7.91 -5.23 5.98
C GLY A 104 -8.10 -3.72 5.77
N ILE A 105 -9.37 -3.32 5.62
CA ILE A 105 -9.74 -2.04 5.01
C ILE A 105 -9.92 -0.92 6.06
N HIS A 106 -8.83 -0.46 6.67
CA HIS A 106 -8.87 0.70 7.59
C HIS A 106 -7.76 1.73 7.31
N ARG A 107 -8.17 2.99 7.12
CA ARG A 107 -7.29 4.16 7.25
C ARG A 107 -6.83 4.31 8.69
N ARG A 108 -5.74 3.64 9.08
CA ARG A 108 -5.05 3.95 10.35
C ARG A 108 -4.25 5.23 10.16
N LEU A 109 -4.66 6.29 10.85
CA LEU A 109 -3.86 7.50 11.02
C LEU A 109 -2.70 7.17 11.96
N LEU A 110 -1.46 7.12 11.47
CA LEU A 110 -0.28 6.90 12.30
C LEU A 110 0.06 8.14 13.13
N HIS A 111 -0.72 8.40 14.18
CA HIS A 111 -0.34 9.37 15.21
C HIS A 111 0.78 8.79 16.07
N SER A 112 1.97 9.39 16.00
CA SER A 112 3.07 9.12 16.94
C SER A 112 2.74 9.69 18.33
N GLN A 113 1.83 9.00 19.04
CA GLN A 113 1.30 9.34 20.37
C GLN A 113 1.43 8.17 21.36
N ARG A 114 1.87 7.00 20.90
CA ARG A 114 2.65 6.09 21.76
C ARG A 114 4.09 6.58 21.74
N SER A 115 4.73 6.61 22.90
CA SER A 115 6.18 6.76 23.01
C SER A 115 6.86 5.48 22.52
N LEU A 116 6.89 5.28 21.20
CA LEU A 116 7.98 4.53 20.56
C LEU A 116 9.28 5.17 21.05
N PRO A 117 10.28 4.39 21.50
CA PRO A 117 11.52 4.97 22.02
C PRO A 117 12.25 5.69 20.89
N VAL A 118 12.26 7.02 20.94
CA VAL A 118 13.08 7.85 20.06
C VAL A 118 14.53 7.51 20.35
N LEU A 119 15.16 6.78 19.45
CA LEU A 119 16.60 6.52 19.44
C LEU A 119 17.21 7.13 18.16
N PRO A 120 18.47 7.60 18.18
CA PRO A 120 18.85 8.74 17.35
C PRO A 120 19.85 8.42 16.22
N SER A 121 19.52 8.85 15.01
CA SER A 121 20.44 9.22 13.92
C SER A 121 19.66 9.94 12.80
N GLU A 122 20.35 10.67 11.92
CA GLU A 122 19.75 11.60 10.93
C GLU A 122 19.53 10.99 9.53
N GLU A 123 19.71 9.68 9.34
CA GLU A 123 19.74 9.06 8.00
C GLU A 123 18.61 8.04 7.76
N ASP A 124 17.89 8.23 6.65
CA ASP A 124 16.97 7.37 5.88
C ASP A 124 16.08 6.31 6.58
N ARG A 125 14.79 6.64 6.69
CA ARG A 125 13.74 5.72 7.20
C ARG A 125 13.07 4.86 6.11
N GLN A 126 12.49 3.77 6.57
CA GLN A 126 12.24 2.47 5.91
C GLN A 126 11.21 1.71 6.79
N LEU A 127 10.35 0.74 6.40
CA LEU A 127 10.02 0.00 5.15
C LEU A 127 8.54 -0.51 5.18
N PHE A 128 7.95 -0.93 4.04
CA PHE A 128 6.60 -1.54 3.91
C PHE A 128 6.64 -3.01 3.44
N ARG A 129 5.71 -3.86 3.89
CA ARG A 129 5.33 -5.14 3.25
C ARG A 129 3.81 -5.25 3.13
N SER A 130 3.31 -5.90 2.08
CA SER A 130 1.96 -6.50 2.07
C SER A 130 1.99 -8.02 1.94
N CYS A 131 1.11 -8.72 2.66
CA CYS A 131 0.90 -10.17 2.49
C CYS A 131 -0.55 -10.44 2.07
N GLY A 132 -0.73 -11.21 1.00
CA GLY A 132 -2.04 -11.53 0.43
C GLY A 132 -2.56 -12.91 0.81
N ARG A 133 -3.52 -12.98 1.75
CA ARG A 133 -4.17 -14.27 2.08
C ARG A 133 -5.36 -14.51 1.15
N ARG A 134 -5.20 -15.43 0.20
CA ARG A 134 -6.27 -15.80 -0.75
C ARG A 134 -7.33 -16.67 -0.05
N LEU A 135 -8.57 -16.19 -0.02
CA LEU A 135 -9.79 -16.93 0.32
C LEU A 135 -10.39 -17.55 -0.95
#